data_AF-A0A376L6M2-F1
#
_entry.id   AF-A0A376L6M2-F1
#
_cell.length_a   1.000
_cell.length_b   1.000
_cell.length_c   1.000
_cell.angle_alpha   90.00
_cell.angle_beta   90.00
_cell.angle_gamma   90.00
#
_symmetry.space_group_name_H-M   'P 1'
#
loop_
_entity.id
_entity.type
_entity.pdbx_description
1 polymer ?
#
loop_
_entity_poly.entity_id
_entity_poly.type
_entity_poly.pdbx_seq_one_letter_code
_entity_poly.pdbx_strand_id
1 'polypeptide(L)'
;MMKNTGYILALCLTASGHVLAHDVWITGKQAENNITAEIGYGHNFPSKGTIPDRRNFFENPRIYNGKETITLKPASTDYVYKTESASKDNGYVLSTYMKPGYWSRTSSGWKPVSGRGRNDVAYCEFVTKYAKSFIPGEQQMPAQLYQSPTGMSLKSFRYPI
;
A
#
# COMPACT_ATOMS: atom_id res chain seq x y z
N MET A 1 -51.19 -37.82 0.71
CA MET A 1 -50.39 -37.49 1.91
C MET A 1 -48.95 -37.28 1.47
N MET A 2 -48.57 -36.04 1.12
CA MET A 2 -47.19 -35.67 0.75
C MET A 2 -46.91 -34.32 1.40
N LYS A 3 -46.14 -34.34 2.49
CA LYS A 3 -45.50 -33.16 3.08
C LYS A 3 -44.01 -33.47 3.17
N ASN A 4 -43.22 -32.41 3.02
CA ASN A 4 -41.76 -32.34 3.15
C ASN A 4 -41.00 -32.28 1.83
N THR A 5 -41.39 -31.33 0.96
CA THR A 5 -40.47 -30.73 -0.03
C THR A 5 -40.32 -29.25 0.30
N GLY A 6 -39.65 -28.97 1.40
CA GLY A 6 -39.25 -27.63 1.80
C GLY A 6 -38.02 -27.77 2.67
N TYR A 7 -37.10 -26.81 2.59
CA TYR A 7 -35.84 -26.73 3.36
C TYR A 7 -34.57 -27.30 2.74
N ILE A 8 -34.36 -27.19 1.42
CA ILE A 8 -32.98 -27.11 0.88
C ILE A 8 -32.89 -25.97 -0.13
N LEU A 9 -33.08 -24.73 0.32
CA LEU A 9 -32.66 -23.55 -0.47
C LEU A 9 -32.38 -22.32 0.39
N ALA A 10 -31.86 -22.52 1.61
CA ALA A 10 -31.55 -21.42 2.53
C ALA A 10 -30.20 -21.61 3.23
N LEU A 11 -29.19 -22.10 2.52
CA LEU A 11 -27.84 -22.27 3.07
C LEU A 11 -26.71 -21.91 2.07
N CYS A 12 -26.92 -20.90 1.23
CA CYS A 12 -25.85 -20.33 0.38
C CYS A 12 -25.64 -18.82 0.62
N LEU A 13 -26.02 -18.31 1.79
CA LEU A 13 -25.77 -16.91 2.20
C LEU A 13 -24.73 -16.78 3.33
N THR A 14 -23.96 -17.83 3.61
CA THR A 14 -22.91 -17.77 4.63
C THR A 14 -21.55 -17.48 3.99
N ALA A 15 -21.05 -16.29 4.32
CA ALA A 15 -19.65 -15.91 4.31
C ALA A 15 -19.00 -15.64 2.94
N SER A 16 -19.49 -14.62 2.25
CA SER A 16 -18.58 -13.65 1.62
C SER A 16 -17.83 -12.92 2.74
N GLY A 17 -16.93 -13.61 3.45
CA GLY A 17 -16.01 -12.96 4.36
C GLY A 17 -15.25 -11.95 3.53
N HIS A 18 -15.53 -10.68 3.72
CA HIS A 18 -14.76 -9.59 3.13
C HIS A 18 -13.36 -9.67 3.73
N VAL A 19 -12.54 -10.53 3.13
CA VAL A 19 -11.10 -10.53 3.30
C VAL A 19 -10.63 -9.28 2.59
N LEU A 20 -10.73 -8.15 3.27
CA LEU A 20 -10.26 -6.89 2.72
C LEU A 20 -8.74 -6.98 2.69
N ALA A 21 -8.16 -6.90 1.50
CA ALA A 21 -6.75 -6.61 1.38
C ALA A 21 -6.54 -5.20 1.96
N HIS A 22 -5.49 -5.02 2.76
CA HIS A 22 -5.17 -3.69 3.28
C HIS A 22 -4.69 -2.82 2.14
N ASP A 23 -5.21 -1.62 1.99
CA ASP A 23 -4.70 -0.64 1.05
C ASP A 23 -3.41 -0.01 1.61
N VAL A 24 -2.58 0.48 0.71
CA VAL A 24 -1.43 1.32 1.03
C VAL A 24 -1.69 2.69 0.45
N TRP A 25 -1.58 3.72 1.27
CA TRP A 25 -1.63 5.10 0.82
C TRP A 25 -0.53 5.91 1.50
N ILE A 26 -0.29 7.10 0.95
CA ILE A 26 0.68 8.03 1.51
C ILE A 26 0.11 9.44 1.46
N THR A 27 0.16 10.15 2.57
CA THR A 27 -0.23 11.56 2.65
C THR A 27 1.01 12.41 2.88
N GLY A 28 0.96 13.65 2.40
CA GLY A 28 2.07 14.60 2.53
C GLY A 28 1.56 15.96 2.99
N LYS A 29 2.33 16.63 3.83
CA LYS A 29 2.08 17.99 4.28
C LYS A 29 3.34 18.84 4.13
N GLN A 30 3.23 19.94 3.39
CA GLN A 30 4.24 20.99 3.34
C GLN A 30 4.15 21.85 4.59
N ALA A 31 5.28 22.14 5.21
CA ALA A 31 5.42 23.16 6.25
C ALA A 31 6.72 23.94 5.99
N GLU A 32 6.60 25.22 5.61
CA GLU A 32 7.73 26.05 5.20
C GLU A 32 8.61 25.34 4.15
N ASN A 33 9.89 25.10 4.45
CA ASN A 33 10.83 24.42 3.56
C ASN A 33 11.03 22.95 3.94
N ASN A 34 10.03 22.30 4.53
CA ASN A 34 10.05 20.86 4.80
C ASN A 34 8.73 20.18 4.43
N ILE A 35 8.84 18.91 4.10
CA ILE A 35 7.71 18.02 3.85
C ILE A 35 7.73 16.93 4.90
N THR A 36 6.56 16.68 5.48
CA THR A 36 6.28 15.47 6.27
C THR A 36 5.38 14.55 5.46
N ALA A 37 5.72 13.26 5.41
CA ALA A 37 4.92 12.23 4.78
C ALA A 37 4.51 11.15 5.80
N GLU A 38 3.30 10.63 5.66
CA GLU A 38 2.77 9.57 6.50
C GLU A 38 2.26 8.41 5.63
N ILE A 39 2.77 7.20 5.88
CA ILE A 39 2.29 5.98 5.24
C ILE A 39 1.13 5.41 6.05
N GLY A 40 0.01 5.16 5.39
CA GLY A 40 -1.11 4.42 5.98
C GLY A 40 -1.25 3.03 5.38
N TYR A 41 -1.68 2.09 6.23
CA TYR A 41 -1.93 0.70 5.84
C TYR A 41 -3.15 0.15 6.58
N GLY A 42 -4.22 -0.12 5.85
CA GLY A 42 -5.51 -0.43 6.48
C GLY A 42 -6.65 -0.51 5.49
N HIS A 43 -7.88 -0.42 5.99
CA HIS A 43 -9.09 -0.41 5.17
C HIS A 43 -9.79 0.95 5.12
N ASN A 44 -9.36 1.90 5.96
CA ASN A 44 -10.11 3.12 6.23
C ASN A 44 -9.24 4.36 5.98
N PHE A 45 -9.06 4.74 4.72
CA PHE A 45 -8.45 6.04 4.39
C PHE A 45 -9.27 7.19 5.00
N PRO A 46 -8.65 8.26 5.56
CA PRO A 46 -7.20 8.49 5.68
C PRO A 46 -6.58 7.98 6.98
N SER A 47 -7.33 7.30 7.85
CA SER A 47 -6.82 6.81 9.14
C SER A 47 -5.68 5.83 8.92
N LYS A 48 -4.46 6.20 9.36
CA LYS A 48 -3.22 5.44 9.19
C LYS A 48 -3.29 3.94 9.53
N GLY A 49 -4.28 3.55 10.34
CA GLY A 49 -4.46 2.18 10.81
C GLY A 49 -3.48 1.85 11.92
N THR A 50 -3.52 0.61 12.39
CA THR A 50 -2.48 0.08 13.27
C THR A 50 -1.50 -0.69 12.40
N ILE A 51 -0.22 -0.33 12.47
CA ILE A 51 0.81 -1.00 11.71
C ILE A 51 1.91 -1.50 12.67
N PRO A 52 1.63 -2.49 13.54
CA PRO A 52 2.64 -3.05 14.42
C PRO A 52 3.64 -3.89 13.59
N ASP A 53 4.92 -3.79 13.90
CA ASP A 53 5.99 -4.66 13.36
C ASP A 53 6.22 -4.65 11.85
N ARG A 54 5.81 -3.58 11.14
CA ARG A 54 5.94 -3.48 9.67
C ARG A 54 6.66 -2.23 9.16
N ARG A 55 7.43 -1.51 10.00
CA ARG A 55 8.21 -0.33 9.55
C ARG A 55 9.11 -0.69 8.36
N ASN A 56 9.68 -1.88 8.40
CA ASN A 56 10.55 -2.41 7.35
C ASN A 56 9.82 -2.91 6.10
N PHE A 57 8.49 -2.94 6.07
CA PHE A 57 7.69 -3.40 4.92
C PHE A 57 7.63 -2.36 3.82
N PHE A 58 7.88 -1.10 4.12
CA PHE A 58 7.81 -0.03 3.14
C PHE A 58 9.19 0.47 2.77
N GLU A 59 9.36 0.89 1.53
CA GLU A 59 10.48 1.73 1.17
C GLU A 59 10.29 3.15 1.70
N ASN A 60 11.42 3.82 1.95
CA ASN A 60 11.39 5.22 2.34
C ASN A 60 10.68 6.05 1.25
N PRO A 61 9.72 6.92 1.62
CA PRO A 61 9.04 7.77 0.66
C PRO A 61 9.99 8.65 -0.14
N ARG A 62 9.58 9.00 -1.34
CA ARG A 62 10.30 9.91 -2.24
C ARG A 62 9.39 11.00 -2.73
N ILE A 63 9.92 12.21 -2.85
CA ILE A 63 9.30 13.32 -3.56
C ILE A 63 10.05 13.61 -4.85
N TYR A 64 9.32 14.00 -5.89
CA TYR A 64 9.86 14.36 -7.21
C TYR A 64 9.14 15.60 -7.76
N ASN A 65 9.89 16.58 -8.24
CA ASN A 65 9.36 17.84 -8.80
C ASN A 65 9.57 17.98 -10.33
N GLY A 66 10.16 16.97 -10.99
CA GLY A 66 10.48 17.04 -12.42
C GLY A 66 11.97 17.21 -12.72
N LYS A 67 12.74 17.61 -11.70
CA LYS A 67 14.18 17.88 -11.81
C LYS A 67 14.98 17.00 -10.86
N GLU A 68 14.53 16.87 -9.63
CA GLU A 68 15.21 16.13 -8.58
C GLU A 68 14.27 15.19 -7.85
N THR A 69 14.84 14.09 -7.35
CA THR A 69 14.16 13.16 -6.44
C THR A 69 14.82 13.21 -5.07
N ILE A 70 14.04 13.46 -4.03
CA ILE A 70 14.51 13.50 -2.64
C ILE A 70 13.89 12.31 -1.91
N THR A 71 14.74 11.50 -1.28
CA THR A 71 14.27 10.40 -0.40
C THR A 71 14.10 10.93 1.02
N LEU A 72 12.92 10.76 1.60
CA LEU A 72 12.61 11.22 2.95
C LEU A 72 13.26 10.30 3.99
N LYS A 73 13.65 10.89 5.13
CA LYS A 73 14.26 10.18 6.25
C LYS A 73 13.20 9.86 7.31
N PRO A 74 13.28 8.71 8.00
CA PRO A 74 12.38 8.40 9.10
C PRO A 74 12.38 9.49 10.18
N ALA A 75 11.20 9.83 10.68
CA ALA A 75 11.05 10.62 11.90
C ALA A 75 11.08 9.73 13.14
N SER A 76 10.88 10.32 14.32
CA SER A 76 10.74 9.56 15.58
C SER A 76 9.49 8.69 15.57
N THR A 77 8.37 9.23 15.07
CA THR A 77 7.09 8.51 14.92
C THR A 77 7.15 7.49 13.79
N ASP A 78 6.67 6.27 14.06
CA ASP A 78 6.52 5.21 13.06
C ASP A 78 5.75 5.68 11.83
N TYR A 79 6.23 5.27 10.64
CA TYR A 79 5.64 5.55 9.33
C TYR A 79 5.56 7.04 8.95
N VAL A 80 6.13 7.91 9.77
CA VAL A 80 6.31 9.33 9.47
C VAL A 80 7.72 9.55 8.96
N TYR A 81 7.83 10.28 7.86
CA TYR A 81 9.10 10.58 7.20
C TYR A 81 9.17 12.08 6.91
N LYS A 82 10.37 12.63 6.87
CA LYS A 82 10.60 14.05 6.63
C LYS A 82 11.75 14.31 5.67
N THR A 83 11.65 15.40 4.94
CA THR A 83 12.79 15.98 4.22
C THR A 83 13.66 16.78 5.18
N GLU A 84 14.94 16.93 4.86
CA GLU A 84 15.78 17.97 5.50
C GLU A 84 15.40 19.35 4.96
N SER A 85 15.25 19.46 3.63
CA SER A 85 14.76 20.65 2.96
C SER A 85 13.99 20.28 1.70
N ALA A 86 12.90 20.99 1.44
CA ALA A 86 12.12 20.96 0.21
C ALA A 86 11.35 22.28 0.09
N SER A 87 11.68 23.12 -0.90
CA SER A 87 11.03 24.43 -1.08
C SER A 87 9.52 24.27 -1.28
N LYS A 88 8.73 25.10 -0.59
CA LYS A 88 7.27 25.21 -0.76
C LYS A 88 6.84 25.79 -2.11
N ASP A 89 7.75 26.43 -2.83
CA ASP A 89 7.44 27.01 -4.14
C ASP A 89 7.18 25.90 -5.16
N ASN A 90 7.84 24.75 -4.98
CA ASN A 90 7.69 23.58 -5.83
C ASN A 90 6.50 22.72 -5.40
N GLY A 91 5.77 22.17 -6.37
CA GLY A 91 4.90 21.04 -6.13
C GLY A 91 5.62 19.71 -6.36
N TYR A 92 5.22 18.67 -5.62
CA TYR A 92 5.88 17.37 -5.63
C TYR A 92 4.90 16.21 -5.82
N VAL A 93 5.33 15.20 -6.59
CA VAL A 93 4.76 13.86 -6.52
C VAL A 93 5.40 13.14 -5.35
N LEU A 94 4.59 12.73 -4.38
CA LEU A 94 5.00 11.91 -3.25
C LEU A 94 4.68 10.45 -3.54
N SER A 95 5.63 9.55 -3.30
CA SER A 95 5.42 8.12 -3.55
C SER A 95 6.16 7.22 -2.58
N THR A 96 5.65 6.01 -2.38
CA THR A 96 6.30 4.90 -1.67
C THR A 96 5.76 3.57 -2.22
N TYR A 97 6.33 2.46 -1.77
CA TYR A 97 5.77 1.14 -2.02
C TYR A 97 6.05 0.17 -0.87
N MET A 98 5.16 -0.82 -0.73
CA MET A 98 5.39 -1.99 0.09
C MET A 98 6.41 -2.89 -0.62
N LYS A 99 7.54 -3.17 0.03
CA LYS A 99 8.57 -4.07 -0.47
C LYS A 99 7.94 -5.40 -0.91
N PRO A 100 8.30 -5.90 -2.11
CA PRO A 100 7.74 -7.14 -2.63
C PRO A 100 7.98 -8.31 -1.68
N GLY A 101 6.95 -9.12 -1.44
CA GLY A 101 7.04 -10.27 -0.56
C GLY A 101 5.88 -11.25 -0.72
N TYR A 102 6.06 -12.46 -0.19
CA TYR A 102 5.01 -13.46 -0.20
C TYR A 102 3.97 -13.21 0.89
N TRP A 103 2.71 -13.40 0.52
CA TRP A 103 1.57 -13.39 1.42
C TRP A 103 0.82 -14.70 1.26
N SER A 104 0.56 -15.39 2.37
CA SER A 104 -0.10 -16.69 2.37
C SER A 104 -1.34 -16.65 3.27
N ARG A 105 -2.44 -17.23 2.77
CA ARG A 105 -3.66 -17.47 3.53
C ARG A 105 -3.54 -18.80 4.26
N THR A 106 -3.52 -18.73 5.59
CA THR A 106 -3.52 -19.90 6.50
C THR A 106 -4.87 -20.03 7.20
N SER A 107 -5.06 -21.12 7.96
CA SER A 107 -6.21 -21.27 8.87
C SER A 107 -6.30 -20.16 9.92
N SER A 108 -5.18 -19.54 10.26
CA SER A 108 -5.09 -18.40 11.20
C SER A 108 -5.14 -17.02 10.52
N GLY A 109 -5.46 -16.96 9.24
CA GLY A 109 -5.52 -15.72 8.45
C GLY A 109 -4.28 -15.47 7.59
N TRP A 110 -4.17 -14.24 7.07
CA TRP A 110 -3.09 -13.82 6.16
C TRP A 110 -1.79 -13.53 6.90
N LYS A 111 -0.69 -14.07 6.37
CA LYS A 111 0.65 -13.90 6.92
C LYS A 111 1.67 -13.57 5.82
N PRO A 112 2.68 -12.74 6.11
CA PRO A 112 3.76 -12.39 5.17
C PRO A 112 4.81 -13.52 5.09
N VAL A 113 4.39 -14.70 4.61
CA VAL A 113 5.23 -15.90 4.52
C VAL A 113 5.05 -16.57 3.15
N SER A 114 6.07 -17.31 2.68
CA SER A 114 5.96 -18.14 1.49
C SER A 114 5.14 -19.41 1.74
N GLY A 115 4.44 -19.92 0.72
CA GLY A 115 3.75 -21.21 0.77
C GLY A 115 4.68 -22.45 0.68
N ARG A 116 5.96 -22.27 0.37
CA ARG A 116 6.89 -23.38 0.13
C ARG A 116 7.07 -24.26 1.37
N GLY A 117 6.81 -25.56 1.24
CA GLY A 117 7.00 -26.54 2.31
C GLY A 117 5.99 -26.45 3.46
N ARG A 118 4.86 -25.76 3.25
CA ARG A 118 3.83 -25.55 4.25
C ARG A 118 2.54 -26.29 3.89
N ASN A 119 2.02 -27.07 4.83
CA ASN A 119 0.74 -27.78 4.66
C ASN A 119 -0.46 -26.97 5.17
N ASP A 120 -0.22 -25.84 5.85
CA ASP A 120 -1.25 -24.96 6.41
C ASP A 120 -1.64 -23.79 5.48
N VAL A 121 -1.10 -23.75 4.25
CA VAL A 121 -1.31 -22.67 3.29
C VAL A 121 -2.33 -23.09 2.23
N ALA A 122 -3.47 -22.39 2.20
CA ALA A 122 -4.53 -22.62 1.22
C ALA A 122 -4.38 -21.76 -0.04
N TYR A 123 -3.60 -20.68 0.02
CA TYR A 123 -3.34 -19.76 -1.09
C TYR A 123 -2.08 -18.94 -0.79
N CYS A 124 -1.27 -18.65 -1.81
CA CYS A 124 -0.07 -17.82 -1.69
C CYS A 124 0.07 -16.91 -2.91
N GLU A 125 0.43 -15.66 -2.67
CA GLU A 125 0.69 -14.64 -3.69
C GLU A 125 2.00 -13.89 -3.39
N PHE A 126 2.65 -13.39 -4.43
CA PHE A 126 3.77 -12.46 -4.30
C PHE A 126 3.27 -11.06 -4.60
N VAL A 127 3.32 -10.17 -3.60
CA VAL A 127 2.61 -8.89 -3.61
C VAL A 127 3.56 -7.73 -3.38
N THR A 128 3.34 -6.67 -4.14
CA THR A 128 3.83 -5.30 -3.87
C THR A 128 2.65 -4.35 -4.04
N LYS A 129 2.67 -3.23 -3.33
CA LYS A 129 1.63 -2.18 -3.41
C LYS A 129 2.31 -0.83 -3.50
N TYR A 130 1.89 -0.01 -4.44
CA TYR A 130 2.45 1.33 -4.65
C TYR A 130 1.46 2.37 -4.14
N ALA A 131 1.98 3.42 -3.51
CA ALA A 131 1.19 4.56 -3.09
C ALA A 131 1.77 5.83 -3.72
N LYS A 132 0.87 6.70 -4.16
CA LYS A 132 1.18 8.01 -4.72
C LYS A 132 0.21 9.04 -4.14
N SER A 133 0.72 10.22 -3.86
CA SER A 133 -0.08 11.43 -3.64
C SER A 133 0.65 12.66 -4.19
N PHE A 134 0.01 13.82 -4.05
CA PHE A 134 0.52 15.09 -4.56
C PHE A 134 0.60 16.09 -3.42
N ILE A 135 1.71 16.82 -3.37
CA ILE A 135 1.89 17.95 -2.47
C ILE A 135 1.88 19.19 -3.36
N PRO A 136 0.85 20.03 -3.28
CA PRO A 136 0.82 21.27 -4.04
C PRO A 136 1.93 22.21 -3.54
N GLY A 137 2.57 22.89 -4.47
CA GLY A 137 3.43 24.05 -4.19
C GLY A 137 2.73 25.35 -4.57
N GLU A 138 3.43 26.47 -4.40
CA GLU A 138 2.94 27.77 -4.89
C GLU A 138 2.91 27.83 -6.42
N GLN A 139 3.82 27.11 -7.09
CA GLN A 139 3.84 26.99 -8.55
C GLN A 139 2.99 25.82 -9.04
N GLN A 140 2.33 26.03 -10.18
CA GLN A 140 1.54 24.98 -10.82
C GLN A 140 2.44 23.84 -11.32
N MET A 141 2.10 22.61 -10.93
CA MET A 141 2.85 21.42 -11.35
C MET A 141 2.54 21.06 -12.82
N PRO A 142 3.55 20.70 -13.63
CA PRO A 142 3.32 20.19 -14.98
C PRO A 142 2.44 18.93 -14.97
N ALA A 143 1.46 18.86 -15.88
CA ALA A 143 0.51 17.74 -15.93
C ALA A 143 1.17 16.37 -16.06
N GLN A 144 2.22 16.30 -16.87
CA GLN A 144 3.00 15.09 -17.13
C GLN A 144 3.59 14.50 -15.84
N LEU A 145 3.92 15.35 -14.86
CA LEU A 145 4.54 14.93 -13.61
C LEU A 145 3.62 14.01 -12.80
N TYR A 146 2.35 14.42 -12.64
CA TYR A 146 1.38 13.65 -11.86
C TYR A 146 0.68 12.55 -12.68
N GLN A 147 0.64 12.70 -14.01
CA GLN A 147 0.09 11.70 -14.94
C GLN A 147 1.04 10.52 -15.20
N SER A 148 2.35 10.68 -14.93
CA SER A 148 3.32 9.60 -15.13
C SER A 148 3.01 8.38 -14.27
N PRO A 149 3.13 7.14 -14.78
CA PRO A 149 2.89 5.94 -13.98
C PRO A 149 3.88 5.82 -12.81
N THR A 150 3.46 5.18 -11.73
CA THR A 150 4.33 4.83 -10.59
C THR A 150 4.29 3.33 -10.36
N GLY A 151 5.46 2.72 -10.26
CA GLY A 151 5.63 1.29 -10.09
C GLY A 151 6.73 0.72 -11.00
N MET A 152 6.97 -0.58 -10.89
CA MET A 152 7.85 -1.27 -11.83
C MET A 152 7.19 -1.40 -13.20
N SER A 153 7.96 -1.28 -14.28
CA SER A 153 7.54 -1.81 -15.58
C SER A 153 7.31 -3.32 -15.45
N LEU A 154 6.14 -3.81 -15.84
CA LEU A 154 5.81 -5.24 -15.78
C LEU A 154 6.87 -6.06 -16.53
N LYS A 155 7.69 -6.83 -15.80
CA LYS A 155 8.36 -8.01 -16.36
C LYS A 155 7.51 -9.21 -16.00
N SER A 156 6.82 -9.77 -16.99
CA SER A 156 6.06 -11.01 -16.84
C SER A 156 7.04 -12.15 -16.56
N PHE A 157 7.10 -12.61 -15.32
CA PHE A 157 7.79 -13.84 -14.96
C PHE A 157 6.75 -14.98 -15.06
N ARG A 158 6.76 -15.71 -16.18
CA ARG A 158 6.17 -17.06 -16.20
C ARG A 158 7.07 -17.94 -15.36
N TYR A 159 6.66 -18.26 -14.15
CA TYR A 159 7.23 -19.40 -13.44
C TYR A 159 6.70 -20.66 -14.12
N PRO A 160 7.56 -21.55 -14.63
CA PRO A 160 7.11 -22.87 -15.04
C PRO A 160 6.55 -23.58 -13.79
N ILE A 161 5.33 -24.09 -13.95
CA ILE A 161 4.67 -25.04 -13.05
C ILE A 161 5.50 -26.30 -12.87
#